data_AF-A0A545AM27-F1
#
_entry.id   AF-A0A545AM27-F1
#
_cell.length_a   1.000
_cell.length_b   1.000
_cell.length_c   1.000
_cell.angle_alpha   90.00
_cell.angle_beta   90.00
_cell.angle_gamma   90.00
#
_symmetry.space_group_name_H-M   'P 1'
#
loop_
_entity.id
_entity.type
_entity.pdbx_description
1 polymer ?
#
loop_
_entity_poly.entity_id
_entity_poly.type
_entity_poly.pdbx_seq_one_letter_code
_entity_poly.pdbx_strand_id
1 'polypeptide(L)'
;MRTLTLLAVAARPTVRAARVGSFLAGAIAGWVLLAIPAVLATALDPESLTLQLRLATVCAAVGVVFLLDDPAKPTTVVVPVPAWVPTAVRVVFAVVASGVWWAVAVGIVLAGAEDGVGRALRLPGTGLEAAAMVAVALALAVFGTGLVERGVASPVTGPALLGLFGGLALLPRGVALFVGVGDPGWGAAHDRWAVVLAGAAVAVAATAARRR
;
A
#
# COMPACT_ATOMS: atom_id res chain seq x y z
N MET A 1 -21.16 -10.87 20.61
CA MET A 1 -21.72 -11.61 19.45
C MET A 1 -22.43 -10.70 18.45
N ARG A 2 -23.37 -9.83 18.86
CA ARG A 2 -24.10 -8.89 17.97
C ARG A 2 -23.23 -8.05 17.02
N THR A 3 -22.08 -7.55 17.50
CA THR A 3 -21.13 -6.73 16.73
C THR A 3 -20.43 -7.49 15.61
N LEU A 4 -20.08 -8.76 15.83
CA LEU A 4 -19.42 -9.60 14.82
C LEU A 4 -20.37 -9.97 13.68
N THR A 5 -21.64 -10.22 13.99
CA THR A 5 -22.66 -10.48 12.98
C THR A 5 -22.93 -9.26 12.11
N LEU A 6 -22.96 -8.05 12.71
CA LEU A 6 -23.09 -6.80 11.96
C LEU A 6 -21.88 -6.54 11.05
N LEU A 7 -20.66 -6.82 11.52
CA LEU A 7 -19.45 -6.72 10.72
C LEU A 7 -19.48 -7.69 9.52
N ALA A 8 -19.87 -8.94 9.75
CA ALA A 8 -19.97 -9.94 8.68
C ALA A 8 -21.02 -9.59 7.63
N VAL A 9 -22.18 -9.07 8.06
CA VAL A 9 -23.27 -8.64 7.16
C VAL A 9 -22.88 -7.39 6.36
N ALA A 10 -22.18 -6.43 6.98
CA ALA A 10 -21.72 -5.22 6.31
C ALA A 10 -20.50 -5.45 5.40
N ALA A 11 -19.67 -6.47 5.66
CA ALA A 11 -18.42 -6.70 4.94
C ALA A 11 -18.63 -6.88 3.43
N ARG A 12 -19.56 -7.76 3.03
CA ARG A 12 -19.82 -8.06 1.62
C ARG A 12 -20.30 -6.84 0.81
N PRO A 13 -21.33 -6.07 1.23
CA PRO A 13 -21.75 -4.89 0.49
C PRO A 13 -20.67 -3.81 0.48
N THR A 14 -19.93 -3.62 1.59
CA THR A 14 -18.86 -2.62 1.66
C THR A 14 -17.71 -2.93 0.69
N VAL A 15 -17.30 -4.20 0.57
CA VAL A 15 -16.26 -4.62 -0.38
C VAL A 15 -16.75 -4.52 -1.82
N ARG A 16 -18.02 -4.87 -2.10
CA ARG A 16 -18.60 -4.71 -3.45
C ARG A 16 -18.70 -3.26 -3.90
N ALA A 17 -18.89 -2.32 -2.98
CA ALA A 17 -18.95 -0.89 -3.29
C ALA A 17 -17.57 -0.26 -3.48
N ALA A 18 -16.49 -0.92 -3.05
CA ALA A 18 -15.13 -0.43 -3.23
C ALA A 18 -14.73 -0.47 -4.71
N ARG A 19 -13.85 0.46 -5.12
CA ARG A 19 -13.33 0.53 -6.50
C ARG A 19 -12.23 -0.51 -6.74
N VAL A 20 -12.58 -1.79 -6.59
CA VAL A 20 -11.64 -2.92 -6.72
C VAL A 20 -10.96 -2.93 -8.09
N GLY A 21 -11.63 -2.50 -9.17
CA GLY A 21 -11.04 -2.43 -10.50
C GLY A 21 -9.80 -1.53 -10.58
N SER A 22 -9.82 -0.37 -9.90
CA SER A 22 -8.68 0.56 -9.87
C SER A 22 -7.50 -0.02 -9.07
N PHE A 23 -7.79 -0.72 -7.97
CA PHE A 23 -6.77 -1.45 -7.23
C PHE A 23 -6.14 -2.56 -8.07
N LEU A 24 -6.96 -3.37 -8.74
CA LEU A 24 -6.47 -4.44 -9.62
C LEU A 24 -5.61 -3.89 -10.75
N ALA A 25 -5.98 -2.75 -11.34
CA ALA A 25 -5.17 -2.10 -12.38
C ALA A 25 -3.78 -1.72 -11.84
N GLY A 26 -3.69 -1.09 -10.67
CA GLY A 26 -2.40 -0.75 -10.04
C GLY A 26 -1.59 -1.98 -9.64
N ALA A 27 -2.25 -3.00 -9.10
CA ALA A 27 -1.65 -4.28 -8.72
C ALA A 27 -1.07 -5.03 -9.93
N ILE A 28 -1.83 -5.13 -11.03
CA ILE A 28 -1.42 -5.73 -12.29
C ILE A 28 -0.27 -4.94 -12.90
N ALA A 29 -0.35 -3.60 -12.92
CA ALA A 29 0.76 -2.78 -13.43
C ALA A 29 2.05 -3.05 -12.65
N GLY A 30 1.98 -3.18 -11.33
CA GLY A 30 3.13 -3.57 -10.50
C GLY A 30 3.67 -4.96 -10.84
N TRP A 31 2.80 -5.95 -11.03
CA TRP A 31 3.25 -7.30 -11.43
C TRP A 31 3.84 -7.33 -12.84
N VAL A 32 3.25 -6.61 -13.80
CA VAL A 32 3.79 -6.50 -15.16
C VAL A 32 5.18 -5.88 -15.13
N LEU A 33 5.39 -4.83 -14.34
CA LEU A 33 6.70 -4.21 -14.16
C LEU A 33 7.76 -5.20 -13.66
N LEU A 34 7.39 -6.10 -12.73
CA LEU A 34 8.28 -7.14 -12.20
C LEU A 34 8.46 -8.31 -13.18
N ALA A 35 7.44 -8.64 -13.96
CA ALA A 35 7.46 -9.78 -14.87
C ALA A 35 8.26 -9.51 -16.15
N ILE A 36 8.35 -8.26 -16.61
CA ILE A 36 9.07 -7.92 -17.85
C ILE A 36 10.53 -8.42 -17.84
N PRO A 37 11.38 -8.10 -16.85
CA PRO A 37 12.75 -8.61 -16.83
C PRO A 37 12.83 -10.13 -16.71
N ALA A 38 11.93 -10.72 -15.91
CA ALA A 38 11.87 -12.17 -15.72
C ALA A 38 11.55 -12.90 -17.03
N VAL A 39 10.61 -12.38 -17.83
CA VAL A 39 10.22 -12.95 -19.12
C VAL A 39 11.28 -12.71 -20.19
N LEU A 40 11.93 -11.55 -20.16
CA LEU A 40 13.01 -11.22 -21.09
C LEU A 40 14.36 -11.86 -20.71
N ALA A 41 14.38 -12.73 -19.69
CA ALA A 41 15.58 -13.37 -19.14
C ALA A 41 16.73 -12.37 -18.91
N THR A 42 16.38 -11.16 -18.49
CA THR A 42 17.36 -10.11 -18.23
C THR A 42 17.91 -10.30 -16.83
N ALA A 43 19.18 -10.66 -16.72
CA ALA A 43 19.87 -10.74 -15.44
C ALA A 43 19.90 -9.34 -14.80
N LEU A 44 19.22 -9.22 -13.66
CA LEU A 44 19.23 -7.99 -12.88
C LEU A 44 20.03 -8.20 -11.60
N ASP A 45 20.86 -7.23 -11.30
CA ASP A 45 21.58 -7.19 -10.05
C ASP A 45 20.60 -6.94 -8.86
N PRO A 46 21.00 -7.27 -7.63
CA PRO A 46 20.16 -7.11 -6.44
C PRO A 46 19.64 -5.67 -6.22
N GLU A 47 20.40 -4.65 -6.62
CA GLU A 47 20.01 -3.25 -6.45
C GLU A 47 18.89 -2.88 -7.43
N SER A 48 19.03 -3.28 -8.69
CA SER A 48 17.98 -3.12 -9.72
C SER A 48 16.68 -3.84 -9.36
N LEU A 49 16.76 -5.07 -8.84
CA LEU A 49 15.59 -5.82 -8.38
C LEU A 49 14.90 -5.16 -7.17
N THR A 50 15.69 -4.63 -6.23
CA THR A 50 15.15 -3.89 -5.08
C THR A 50 14.43 -2.62 -5.54
N LEU A 51 15.01 -1.88 -6.50
CA LEU A 51 14.38 -0.70 -7.09
C LEU A 51 13.06 -1.06 -7.79
N GLN A 52 13.03 -2.15 -8.55
CA GLN A 52 11.80 -2.61 -9.20
C GLN A 52 10.72 -3.00 -8.21
N LEU A 53 11.05 -3.71 -7.13
CA LEU A 53 10.11 -4.01 -6.05
C LEU A 53 9.53 -2.75 -5.42
N ARG A 54 10.36 -1.72 -5.19
CA ARG A 54 9.90 -0.41 -4.70
C ARG A 54 8.94 0.25 -5.68
N LEU A 55 9.29 0.31 -6.97
CA LEU A 55 8.41 0.89 -8.00
C LEU A 55 7.09 0.14 -8.13
N ALA A 56 7.13 -1.19 -8.16
CA ALA A 56 5.94 -2.03 -8.21
C ALA A 56 5.05 -1.81 -6.98
N THR A 57 5.67 -1.64 -5.80
CA THR A 57 4.96 -1.31 -4.56
C THR A 57 4.28 0.04 -4.66
N VAL A 58 4.93 1.06 -5.22
CA VAL A 58 4.29 2.37 -5.45
C VAL A 58 3.06 2.23 -6.34
N CYS A 59 3.12 1.44 -7.41
CA CYS A 59 1.95 1.15 -8.26
C CYS A 59 0.80 0.51 -7.47
N ALA A 60 1.09 -0.49 -6.64
CA ALA A 60 0.10 -1.14 -5.79
C ALA A 60 -0.46 -0.19 -4.72
N ALA A 61 0.39 0.62 -4.09
CA ALA A 61 0.01 1.58 -3.07
C ALA A 61 -0.92 2.67 -3.63
N VAL A 62 -0.68 3.13 -4.87
CA VAL A 62 -1.63 4.01 -5.57
C VAL A 62 -2.99 3.33 -5.75
N GLY A 63 -2.99 2.05 -6.14
CA GLY A 63 -4.23 1.25 -6.25
C GLY A 63 -4.99 1.13 -4.92
N VAL A 64 -4.27 0.99 -3.81
CA VAL A 64 -4.85 0.86 -2.45
C VAL A 64 -5.70 2.07 -2.09
N VAL A 65 -5.30 3.28 -2.49
CA VAL A 65 -6.06 4.51 -2.23
C VAL A 65 -7.51 4.41 -2.73
N PHE A 66 -7.72 3.77 -3.88
CA PHE A 66 -9.05 3.61 -4.49
C PHE A 66 -9.95 2.61 -3.74
N LEU A 67 -9.36 1.68 -2.97
CA LEU A 67 -10.17 0.73 -2.16
C LEU A 67 -10.95 1.42 -1.05
N LEU A 68 -10.52 2.62 -0.64
CA LEU A 68 -11.19 3.38 0.41
C LEU A 68 -12.28 4.31 -0.13
N ASP A 69 -12.31 4.59 -1.43
CA ASP A 69 -13.35 5.42 -2.03
C ASP A 69 -14.74 4.79 -1.83
N ASP A 70 -15.69 5.59 -1.34
CA ASP A 70 -17.09 5.20 -1.17
C ASP A 70 -18.00 5.98 -2.12
N PRO A 71 -18.18 5.52 -3.37
CA PRO A 71 -19.10 6.19 -4.29
C PRO A 71 -20.56 6.12 -3.82
N ALA A 72 -20.89 5.16 -2.94
CA ALA A 72 -22.24 4.99 -2.41
C ALA A 72 -22.50 5.83 -1.15
N LYS A 73 -21.50 6.59 -0.66
CA LYS A 73 -21.64 7.43 0.55
C LYS A 73 -22.89 8.31 0.54
N PRO A 74 -23.27 9.00 -0.57
CA PRO A 74 -24.46 9.85 -0.58
C PRO A 74 -25.78 9.11 -0.30
N THR A 75 -25.87 7.83 -0.63
CA THR A 75 -27.09 7.02 -0.44
C THR A 75 -27.09 6.23 0.86
N THR A 76 -25.95 6.12 1.54
CA THR A 76 -25.78 5.33 2.77
C THR A 76 -25.69 6.18 4.05
N VAL A 77 -25.71 7.51 3.95
CA VAL A 77 -25.65 8.45 5.09
C VAL A 77 -26.77 8.22 6.12
N VAL A 78 -27.92 7.70 5.70
CA VAL A 78 -29.08 7.43 6.58
C VAL A 78 -29.02 6.09 7.33
N VAL A 79 -28.00 5.26 7.05
CA VAL A 79 -27.89 3.94 7.69
C VAL A 79 -27.36 4.12 9.13
N PRO A 80 -28.00 3.50 10.16
CA PRO A 80 -27.60 3.64 11.56
C PRO A 80 -26.36 2.78 11.90
N VAL A 81 -25.34 2.81 11.05
CA VAL A 81 -24.05 2.13 11.26
C VAL A 81 -22.99 3.20 11.51
N PRO A 82 -22.17 3.07 12.57
CA PRO A 82 -21.09 4.01 12.83
C PRO A 82 -20.15 4.14 11.64
N ALA A 83 -19.77 5.38 11.28
CA ALA A 83 -18.97 5.66 10.09
C ALA A 83 -17.59 4.97 10.08
N TRP A 84 -17.05 4.63 11.26
CA TRP A 84 -15.77 3.92 11.37
C TRP A 84 -15.82 2.46 10.91
N VAL A 85 -16.99 1.81 10.95
CA VAL A 85 -17.16 0.39 10.60
C VAL A 85 -16.81 0.09 9.14
N PRO A 86 -17.43 0.74 8.13
CA PRO A 86 -17.10 0.48 6.73
C PRO A 86 -15.65 0.86 6.40
N THR A 87 -15.11 1.92 7.01
CA THR A 87 -13.69 2.28 6.86
C THR A 87 -12.78 1.18 7.40
N ALA A 88 -13.04 0.65 8.59
CA ALA A 88 -12.24 -0.43 9.18
C ALA A 88 -12.27 -1.70 8.31
N VAL A 89 -13.45 -2.09 7.82
CA VAL A 89 -13.60 -3.23 6.89
C VAL A 89 -12.75 -3.04 5.64
N ARG A 90 -12.77 -1.85 5.02
CA ARG A 90 -12.00 -1.57 3.80
C ARG A 90 -10.51 -1.52 4.05
N VAL A 91 -10.08 -0.96 5.20
CA VAL A 91 -8.66 -0.97 5.61
C VAL A 91 -8.18 -2.40 5.78
N VAL A 92 -8.93 -3.26 6.48
CA VAL A 92 -8.57 -4.68 6.65
C VAL A 92 -8.51 -5.39 5.29
N PHE A 93 -9.50 -5.18 4.43
CA PHE A 93 -9.50 -5.74 3.07
C PHE A 93 -8.29 -5.28 2.26
N ALA A 94 -7.95 -4.00 2.30
CA ALA A 94 -6.79 -3.45 1.61
C ALA A 94 -5.47 -4.03 2.14
N VAL A 95 -5.31 -4.15 3.46
CA VAL A 95 -4.12 -4.78 4.06
C VAL A 95 -3.96 -6.23 3.61
N VAL A 96 -5.04 -7.02 3.64
CA VAL A 96 -5.02 -8.42 3.18
C VAL A 96 -4.71 -8.51 1.69
N ALA A 97 -5.37 -7.70 0.86
CA ALA A 97 -5.15 -7.66 -0.57
C ALA A 97 -3.70 -7.26 -0.93
N SER A 98 -3.14 -6.26 -0.23
CA SER A 98 -1.74 -5.87 -0.36
C SER A 98 -0.77 -6.97 0.06
N GLY A 99 -1.09 -7.72 1.13
CA GLY A 99 -0.28 -8.85 1.56
C GLY A 99 -0.23 -9.98 0.52
N VAL A 100 -1.39 -10.31 -0.07
CA VAL A 100 -1.46 -11.28 -1.19
C VAL A 100 -0.69 -10.77 -2.40
N TRP A 101 -0.87 -9.50 -2.75
CA TRP A 101 -0.16 -8.88 -3.87
C TRP A 101 1.36 -8.93 -3.68
N TRP A 102 1.84 -8.61 -2.49
CA TRP A 102 3.26 -8.66 -2.13
C TRP A 102 3.84 -10.08 -2.24
N ALA A 103 3.11 -11.09 -1.75
CA ALA A 103 3.55 -12.48 -1.87
C ALA A 103 3.72 -12.91 -3.33
N VAL A 104 2.80 -12.51 -4.21
CA VAL A 104 2.91 -12.76 -5.66
C VAL A 104 4.09 -11.99 -6.26
N ALA A 105 4.28 -10.71 -5.90
CA ALA A 105 5.39 -9.90 -6.37
C ALA A 105 6.75 -10.52 -6.01
N VAL A 106 6.91 -10.98 -4.77
CA VAL A 106 8.10 -11.72 -4.33
C VAL A 106 8.26 -13.02 -5.12
N GLY A 107 7.18 -13.76 -5.36
CA GLY A 107 7.20 -14.97 -6.18
C GLY A 107 7.68 -14.72 -7.61
N ILE A 108 7.18 -13.66 -8.28
CA ILE A 108 7.61 -13.26 -9.62
C ILE A 108 9.11 -12.94 -9.64
N VAL A 109 9.57 -12.15 -8.67
CA VAL A 109 10.98 -11.75 -8.59
C VAL A 109 11.89 -12.94 -8.32
N LEU A 110 11.52 -13.82 -7.39
CA LEU A 110 12.33 -15.01 -7.07
C LEU A 110 12.35 -16.02 -8.22
N ALA A 111 11.26 -16.15 -8.98
CA ALA A 111 11.20 -17.02 -10.16
C ALA A 111 12.04 -16.50 -11.34
N GLY A 112 12.21 -15.17 -11.45
CA GLY A 112 13.03 -14.55 -12.49
C GLY A 112 14.49 -14.27 -12.09
N ALA A 113 14.84 -14.44 -10.83
CA ALA A 113 16.19 -14.17 -10.33
C ALA A 113 17.16 -15.32 -10.65
N GLU A 114 18.39 -14.99 -11.02
CA GLU A 114 19.46 -15.98 -11.16
C GLU A 114 19.83 -16.62 -9.81
N ASP A 115 20.43 -17.82 -9.88
CA ASP A 115 20.83 -18.60 -8.71
C ASP A 115 21.68 -17.77 -7.74
N GLY A 116 21.18 -17.60 -6.51
CA GLY A 116 21.89 -16.89 -5.43
C GLY A 116 21.54 -15.41 -5.29
N VAL A 117 20.98 -14.75 -6.32
CA VAL A 117 20.56 -13.34 -6.28
C VAL A 117 19.39 -13.13 -5.29
N GLY A 118 18.48 -14.09 -5.21
CA GLY A 118 17.36 -14.05 -4.26
C GLY A 118 17.78 -13.96 -2.78
N ARG A 119 18.94 -14.50 -2.41
CA ARG A 119 19.50 -14.38 -1.05
C ARG A 119 20.05 -12.99 -0.76
N ALA A 120 20.49 -12.26 -1.79
CA ALA A 120 21.01 -10.91 -1.66
C ALA A 120 19.92 -9.84 -1.53
N LEU A 121 18.66 -10.14 -1.88
CA LEU A 121 17.55 -9.18 -1.95
C LEU A 121 17.07 -8.59 -0.62
N ARG A 122 17.62 -9.04 0.53
CA ARG A 122 17.25 -8.59 1.90
C ARG A 122 15.74 -8.39 2.08
N LEU A 123 14.95 -9.38 1.64
CA LEU A 123 13.48 -9.33 1.59
C LEU A 123 12.78 -8.80 2.85
N PRO A 124 13.24 -9.06 4.10
CA PRO A 124 12.60 -8.49 5.29
C PRO A 124 12.62 -6.96 5.31
N GLY A 125 13.72 -6.34 4.85
CA GLY A 125 13.84 -4.89 4.76
C GLY A 125 12.92 -4.33 3.69
N THR A 126 13.01 -4.86 2.47
CA THR A 126 12.15 -4.43 1.36
C THR A 126 10.66 -4.64 1.64
N GLY A 127 10.30 -5.69 2.39
CA GLY A 127 8.94 -5.92 2.87
C GLY A 127 8.48 -4.89 3.89
N LEU A 128 9.36 -4.41 4.76
CA LEU A 128 9.08 -3.30 5.68
C LEU A 128 8.81 -2.00 4.91
N GLU A 129 9.64 -1.68 3.92
CA GLU A 129 9.42 -0.52 3.04
C GLU A 129 8.05 -0.63 2.36
N ALA A 130 7.73 -1.81 1.82
CA ALA A 130 6.45 -2.03 1.14
C ALA A 130 5.25 -1.88 2.08
N ALA A 131 5.32 -2.46 3.28
CA ALA A 131 4.29 -2.31 4.30
C ALA A 131 4.11 -0.84 4.70
N ALA A 132 5.22 -0.09 4.86
CA ALA A 132 5.17 1.32 5.19
C ALA A 132 4.52 2.16 4.08
N MET A 133 4.86 1.91 2.81
CA MET A 133 4.24 2.62 1.68
C MET A 133 2.74 2.37 1.61
N VAL A 134 2.30 1.13 1.79
CA VAL A 134 0.88 0.77 1.85
C VAL A 134 0.21 1.46 3.04
N ALA A 135 0.83 1.47 4.22
CA ALA A 135 0.29 2.14 5.39
C ALA A 135 0.14 3.66 5.19
N VAL A 136 1.12 4.31 4.53
CA VAL A 136 1.05 5.72 4.15
C VAL A 136 -0.09 5.98 3.17
N ALA A 137 -0.25 5.12 2.16
CA ALA A 137 -1.38 5.21 1.23
C ALA A 137 -2.73 5.07 1.94
N LEU A 138 -2.86 4.14 2.88
CA LEU A 138 -4.04 3.97 3.72
C LEU A 138 -4.29 5.21 4.58
N ALA A 139 -3.27 5.75 5.24
CA ALA A 139 -3.38 6.95 6.07
C ALA A 139 -3.89 8.15 5.26
N LEU A 140 -3.31 8.38 4.08
CA LEU A 140 -3.74 9.45 3.19
C LEU A 140 -5.16 9.24 2.65
N ALA A 141 -5.55 8.01 2.34
CA ALA A 141 -6.89 7.70 1.86
C ALA A 141 -7.95 7.87 2.97
N VAL A 142 -7.68 7.36 4.18
CA VAL A 142 -8.57 7.53 5.34
C VAL A 142 -8.66 9.00 5.73
N PHE A 143 -7.57 9.76 5.67
CA PHE A 143 -7.61 11.20 5.89
C PHE A 143 -8.44 11.92 4.80
N GLY A 144 -8.14 11.67 3.53
CA GLY A 144 -8.77 12.32 2.38
C GLY A 144 -10.27 12.08 2.27
N THR A 145 -10.77 10.88 2.60
CA THR A 145 -12.22 10.60 2.63
C THR A 145 -12.99 11.43 3.67
N GLY A 146 -12.29 12.07 4.61
CA GLY A 146 -12.86 12.95 5.62
C GLY A 146 -12.95 14.40 5.15
N LEU A 147 -12.11 14.77 4.19
CA LEU A 147 -12.10 16.09 3.58
C LEU A 147 -13.10 16.22 2.42
N VAL A 148 -13.48 15.09 1.80
CA VAL A 148 -14.39 15.09 0.64
C VAL A 148 -15.78 14.60 1.03
N GLU A 149 -16.78 15.43 0.78
CA GLU A 149 -18.20 15.14 1.06
C GLU A 149 -18.68 13.88 0.32
N ARG A 150 -18.30 13.73 -0.94
CA ARG A 150 -18.75 12.65 -1.84
C ARG A 150 -18.09 11.29 -1.61
N GLY A 151 -17.18 11.17 -0.63
CA GLY A 151 -16.54 9.89 -0.30
C GLY A 151 -15.51 9.40 -1.33
N VAL A 152 -15.17 10.19 -2.34
CA VAL A 152 -14.17 9.86 -3.37
C VAL A 152 -13.01 10.85 -3.25
N ALA A 153 -11.87 10.40 -2.72
CA ALA A 153 -10.68 11.23 -2.51
C ALA A 153 -9.52 10.82 -3.43
N SER A 154 -9.60 9.66 -4.08
CA SER A 154 -8.52 9.10 -4.90
C SER A 154 -7.95 9.99 -6.01
N PRO A 155 -8.70 10.87 -6.71
CA PRO A 155 -8.12 11.70 -7.77
C PRO A 155 -7.09 12.71 -7.26
N VAL A 156 -7.17 13.09 -5.98
CA VAL A 156 -6.19 13.96 -5.32
C VAL A 156 -5.14 13.14 -4.60
N THR A 157 -5.56 12.08 -3.90
CA THR A 157 -4.67 11.28 -3.06
C THR A 157 -3.66 10.46 -3.87
N GLY A 158 -4.02 9.97 -5.06
CA GLY A 158 -3.10 9.22 -5.93
C GLY A 158 -1.88 10.05 -6.37
N PRO A 159 -2.08 11.22 -7.03
CA PRO A 159 -0.97 12.11 -7.37
C PRO A 159 -0.18 12.61 -6.16
N ALA A 160 -0.85 12.91 -5.04
CA ALA A 160 -0.16 13.32 -3.81
C ALA A 160 0.77 12.22 -3.28
N LEU A 161 0.35 10.95 -3.35
CA LEU A 161 1.17 9.80 -2.95
C LEU A 161 2.41 9.66 -3.85
N LEU A 162 2.25 9.84 -5.17
CA LEU A 162 3.38 9.81 -6.11
C LEU A 162 4.36 10.96 -5.84
N GLY A 163 3.85 12.17 -5.63
CA GLY A 163 4.67 13.33 -5.27
C GLY A 163 5.41 13.13 -3.95
N LEU A 164 4.76 12.52 -2.96
CA LEU A 164 5.38 12.18 -1.69
C LEU A 164 6.53 11.18 -1.87
N PHE A 165 6.30 10.02 -2.49
CA PHE A 165 7.38 9.04 -2.67
C PHE A 165 8.50 9.54 -3.58
N GLY A 166 8.16 10.31 -4.63
CA GLY A 166 9.15 11.00 -5.45
C GLY A 166 10.00 11.97 -4.64
N GLY A 167 9.38 12.78 -3.77
CA GLY A 167 10.11 13.68 -2.87
C GLY A 167 10.98 12.94 -1.85
N LEU A 168 10.49 11.84 -1.27
CA LEU A 168 11.27 11.01 -0.35
C LEU A 168 12.48 10.34 -1.02
N ALA A 169 12.39 10.05 -2.32
CA ALA A 169 13.52 9.54 -3.11
C ALA A 169 14.63 10.59 -3.32
N LEU A 170 14.31 11.88 -3.15
CA LEU A 170 15.26 12.99 -3.30
C LEU A 170 15.88 13.45 -1.97
N LEU A 171 15.62 12.74 -0.86
CA LEU A 171 16.17 13.07 0.44
C LEU A 171 17.71 12.97 0.44
N PRO A 172 18.42 13.91 1.09
CA PRO A 172 19.88 13.84 1.23
C PRO A 172 20.34 12.56 1.92
N ARG A 173 21.56 12.07 1.61
CA ARG A 173 22.09 10.79 2.12
C ARG A 173 21.95 10.59 3.64
N GLY A 174 22.15 11.63 4.44
CA GLY A 174 22.03 11.55 5.91
C GLY A 174 20.61 11.24 6.42
N VAL A 175 19.59 11.51 5.60
CA VAL A 175 18.17 11.28 5.90
C VAL A 175 17.44 10.52 4.78
N ALA A 176 18.18 9.87 3.88
CA ALA A 176 17.63 9.10 2.77
C ALA A 176 16.87 7.85 3.26
N LEU A 177 15.60 7.72 2.89
CA LEU A 177 14.79 6.53 3.17
C LEU A 177 15.07 5.40 2.18
N PHE A 178 15.33 5.75 0.93
CA PHE A 178 15.66 4.81 -0.12
C PHE A 178 17.17 4.72 -0.28
N VAL A 179 17.75 3.62 0.20
CA VAL A 179 19.17 3.32 0.06
C VAL A 179 19.37 2.00 -0.69
N GLY A 180 20.52 1.82 -1.33
CA GLY A 180 20.85 0.59 -2.05
C GLY A 180 21.01 -0.61 -1.10
N VAL A 181 20.78 -1.82 -1.58
CA VAL A 181 20.79 -3.04 -0.75
C VAL A 181 22.16 -3.33 -0.10
N GLY A 182 23.25 -2.91 -0.76
CA GLY A 182 24.62 -2.99 -0.26
C GLY A 182 25.07 -1.78 0.56
N ASP A 183 24.23 -0.77 0.75
CA ASP A 183 24.61 0.47 1.44
C ASP A 183 24.86 0.20 2.96
N PRO A 184 25.97 0.70 3.54
CA PRO A 184 26.23 0.59 4.97
C PRO A 184 25.11 1.19 5.85
N GLY A 185 24.40 2.18 5.34
CA GLY A 185 23.26 2.86 5.99
C GLY A 185 21.93 2.12 5.89
N TRP A 186 21.88 0.92 5.30
CA TRP A 186 20.65 0.13 5.13
C TRP A 186 19.85 -0.03 6.43
N GLY A 187 20.51 -0.38 7.53
CA GLY A 187 19.85 -0.56 8.83
C GLY A 187 19.17 0.73 9.32
N ALA A 188 19.92 1.83 9.36
CA ALA A 188 19.40 3.12 9.79
C ALA A 188 18.26 3.66 8.89
N ALA A 189 18.28 3.35 7.60
CA ALA A 189 17.16 3.65 6.70
C ALA A 189 15.91 2.85 7.05
N HIS A 190 16.06 1.57 7.40
CA HIS A 190 14.95 0.70 7.76
C HIS A 190 14.38 1.01 9.15
N ASP A 191 15.19 1.49 10.09
CA ASP A 191 14.70 2.04 11.36
C ASP A 191 13.75 3.23 11.11
N ARG A 192 14.11 4.11 10.16
CA ARG A 192 13.26 5.22 9.76
C ARG A 192 11.99 4.74 9.05
N TRP A 193 12.07 3.71 8.21
CA TRP A 193 10.87 3.07 7.64
C TRP A 193 9.97 2.44 8.69
N ALA A 194 10.51 1.84 9.75
CA ALA A 194 9.72 1.33 10.87
C ALA A 194 8.98 2.46 11.60
N VAL A 195 9.64 3.61 11.80
CA VAL A 195 9.01 4.82 12.36
C VAL A 195 7.90 5.33 11.44
N VAL A 196 8.13 5.37 10.12
CA VAL A 196 7.12 5.76 9.12
C VAL A 196 5.92 4.82 9.16
N LEU A 197 6.14 3.51 9.18
CA LEU A 197 5.08 2.50 9.28
C LEU A 197 4.26 2.68 10.57
N ALA A 198 4.93 2.81 11.71
CA ALA A 198 4.27 3.02 13.01
C ALA A 198 3.45 4.32 13.00
N GLY A 199 4.02 5.43 12.52
CA GLY A 199 3.34 6.71 12.40
C GLY A 199 2.11 6.65 11.48
N ALA A 200 2.23 5.98 10.33
CA ALA A 200 1.12 5.79 9.41
C ALA A 200 0.01 4.91 10.00
N ALA A 201 0.36 3.83 10.70
CA ALA A 201 -0.61 2.96 11.39
C ALA A 201 -1.37 3.73 12.48
N VAL A 202 -0.66 4.53 13.28
CA VAL A 202 -1.28 5.42 14.29
C VAL A 202 -2.18 6.45 13.62
N ALA A 203 -1.77 7.05 12.50
CA ALA A 203 -2.58 8.00 11.76
C ALA A 203 -3.88 7.36 11.24
N VAL A 204 -3.82 6.15 10.67
CA VAL A 204 -5.01 5.38 10.27
C VAL A 204 -5.93 5.12 11.46
N ALA A 205 -5.39 4.62 12.57
CA ALA A 205 -6.19 4.30 13.76
C ALA A 205 -6.84 5.55 14.37
N ALA A 206 -6.08 6.65 14.51
CA ALA A 206 -6.56 7.90 15.08
C ALA A 206 -7.63 8.56 14.19
N THR A 207 -7.43 8.58 12.87
CA THR A 207 -8.40 9.15 11.93
C THR A 207 -9.68 8.31 11.86
N ALA A 208 -9.58 6.98 11.90
CA ALA A 208 -10.73 6.10 12.00
C ALA A 208 -11.48 6.26 13.34
N ALA A 209 -10.76 6.44 14.45
CA ALA A 209 -11.34 6.62 15.78
C ALA A 209 -12.07 7.96 15.96
N ARG A 210 -11.60 9.04 15.31
CA ARG A 210 -12.27 10.36 15.32
C ARG A 210 -13.63 10.38 14.61
N ARG A 211 -13.97 9.34 13.84
CA ARG A 211 -15.27 9.20 13.14
C ARG A 211 -16.30 8.39 13.93
N ARG A 212 -16.07 8.21 15.23
CA ARG A 212 -17.06 7.70 16.19
C ARG A 212 -18.06 8.79 16.56
#